data_AF-A0AAN7Z4Y6-F1
#
_entry.id   AF-A0AAN7Z4Y6-F1
#
_cell.length_a   1.000
_cell.length_b   1.000
_cell.length_c   1.000
_cell.angle_alpha   90.00
_cell.angle_beta   90.00
_cell.angle_gamma   90.00
#
_symmetry.space_group_name_H-M   'P 1'
#
loop_
_entity.id
_entity.type
_entity.pdbx_description
1 polymer ?
#
loop_
_entity_poly.entity_id
_entity_poly.type
_entity_poly.pdbx_seq_one_letter_code
_entity_poly.pdbx_strand_id
1 'polypeptide(L)'
;MYRLTGDLAWMDKAWDMFKVIEKHTRTEYASAALDDITMMKPDQLDSMESFWLAETLKYFYLVFSDWELCDLDEWVLNTEAHPLRRADA
;
A
#
# COMPACT_ATOMS: atom_id res chain seq x y z
N MET A 1 -2.35 -8.78 -8.13
CA MET A 1 -3.23 -9.96 -8.21
C MET A 1 -4.68 -9.55 -8.45
N TYR A 2 -5.33 -8.76 -7.57
CA TYR A 2 -6.72 -8.30 -7.78
C TYR A 2 -6.98 -7.74 -9.19
N ARG A 3 -6.22 -6.73 -9.64
CA ARG A 3 -6.36 -6.11 -10.97
C ARG A 3 -6.02 -7.00 -12.17
N LEU A 4 -5.60 -8.24 -11.94
CA LEU A 4 -5.38 -9.23 -13.01
C LEU A 4 -6.46 -10.32 -13.00
N THR A 5 -7.02 -10.63 -11.83
CA THR A 5 -7.90 -11.80 -11.66
C THR A 5 -9.33 -11.45 -11.27
N GLY A 6 -9.58 -10.25 -10.76
CA GLY A 6 -10.87 -9.85 -10.18
C GLY A 6 -11.22 -10.55 -8.86
N ASP A 7 -10.33 -11.37 -8.30
CA ASP A 7 -10.60 -12.15 -7.09
C ASP A 7 -10.66 -11.26 -5.85
N LEU A 8 -11.85 -11.16 -5.25
CA LEU A 8 -12.16 -10.33 -4.10
C LEU A 8 -11.37 -10.71 -2.84
N ALA A 9 -10.86 -11.94 -2.73
CA ALA A 9 -10.03 -12.35 -1.60
C ALA A 9 -8.76 -11.49 -1.46
N TRP A 10 -8.30 -10.86 -2.55
CA TRP A 10 -7.17 -9.92 -2.49
C TRP A 10 -7.55 -8.58 -1.87
N MET A 11 -8.80 -8.12 -2.02
CA MET A 11 -9.30 -6.92 -1.36
C MET A 11 -9.47 -7.16 0.14
N ASP A 12 -9.98 -8.32 0.55
CA ASP A 12 -10.10 -8.71 1.96
C ASP A 12 -8.73 -8.74 2.64
N LYS A 13 -7.74 -9.39 2.01
CA LYS A 13 -6.36 -9.42 2.50
C LYS A 13 -5.78 -8.01 2.64
N ALA A 14 -5.97 -7.15 1.63
CA ALA A 14 -5.49 -5.78 1.68
C ALA A 14 -6.15 -5.00 2.83
N TRP A 15 -7.44 -5.20 3.07
CA TRP A 15 -8.15 -4.53 4.16
C TRP A 15 -7.67 -5.00 5.54
N ASP A 16 -7.44 -6.30 5.70
CA ASP A 16 -6.89 -6.86 6.93
C ASP A 16 -5.48 -6.34 7.21
N MET A 17 -4.62 -6.28 6.18
CA MET A 17 -3.28 -5.68 6.30
C MET A 17 -3.35 -4.21 6.68
N PHE A 18 -4.19 -3.41 6.00
CA PHE A 18 -4.32 -1.98 6.27
C PHE A 18 -4.73 -1.72 7.74
N LYS A 19 -5.76 -2.42 8.24
CA LYS A 19 -6.23 -2.28 9.63
C LYS A 19 -5.12 -2.57 10.64
N VAL A 20 -4.32 -3.62 10.41
CA VAL A 20 -3.24 -4.01 11.32
C VAL A 20 -2.10 -3.00 11.28
N ILE A 21 -1.70 -2.55 10.08
CA ILE A 21 -0.64 -1.55 9.93
C ILE A 21 -1.06 -0.24 10.57
N GLU A 22 -2.26 0.26 10.28
CA GLU A 22 -2.78 1.49 10.87
C GLU A 22 -2.72 1.41 12.40
N LYS A 23 -3.31 0.35 12.96
CA LYS A 23 -3.44 0.17 14.42
C LYS A 23 -2.10 0.28 15.15
N HIS A 24 -1.01 -0.22 14.56
CA HIS A 24 0.29 -0.28 15.22
C HIS A 24 1.23 0.85 14.81
N THR A 25 1.07 1.42 13.61
CA THR A 25 2.00 2.43 13.08
C THR A 25 1.51 3.85 13.28
N ARG A 26 0.21 4.10 13.47
CA ARG A 26 -0.33 5.46 13.64
C ARG A 26 0.35 6.19 14.79
N THR A 27 0.78 7.42 14.53
CA THR A 27 1.28 8.37 15.55
C THR A 27 0.33 9.58 15.64
N GLU A 28 0.68 10.57 16.48
CA GLU A 28 -0.04 11.85 16.53
C GLU A 28 -0.04 12.59 15.18
N TYR A 29 1.05 12.47 14.40
CA TYR A 29 1.26 13.25 13.19
C TYR A 29 1.12 12.44 11.91
N ALA A 30 1.49 11.16 11.92
CA ALA A 30 1.60 10.34 10.70
C ALA A 30 1.61 8.82 11.02
N SER A 31 2.58 8.09 10.47
CA SER A 31 2.85 6.67 10.73
C SER A 31 4.33 6.49 11.12
N ALA A 32 4.65 5.40 11.80
CA ALA A 32 5.99 5.05 12.27
C ALA A 32 6.38 3.62 11.89
N ALA A 33 7.67 3.38 11.68
CA ALA A 33 8.24 2.03 11.65
C ALA A 33 8.13 1.36 13.04
N LEU A 34 8.17 0.03 13.07
CA LEU A 34 8.15 -0.77 14.31
C LEU A 34 9.50 -1.44 14.51
N ASP A 35 9.94 -1.53 15.74
CA ASP A 35 11.24 -2.11 16.12
C ASP A 35 11.25 -3.65 16.08
N ASP A 36 10.24 -4.30 16.69
CA ASP A 36 10.12 -5.75 16.81
C ASP A 36 8.66 -6.21 16.76
N ILE A 37 8.26 -6.76 15.61
CA ILE A 37 6.89 -7.26 15.38
C ILE A 37 6.57 -8.56 16.12
N THR A 38 7.54 -9.21 16.78
CA THR A 38 7.29 -10.41 17.59
C THR A 38 6.71 -10.08 18.97
N MET A 39 6.80 -8.82 19.38
CA MET A 39 6.21 -8.34 20.62
C MET A 39 4.71 -8.09 20.49
N MET A 40 3.96 -8.33 21.58
CA MET A 40 2.52 -8.02 21.64
C MET A 40 2.23 -6.52 21.49
N LYS A 41 3.19 -5.67 21.86
CA LYS A 41 3.14 -4.22 21.71
C LYS A 41 4.54 -3.73 21.30
N PRO A 42 4.83 -3.70 19.99
CA PRO A 42 6.09 -3.17 19.46
C PRO A 42 6.24 -1.68 19.77
N ASP A 43 7.48 -1.21 19.92
CA ASP A 43 7.77 0.21 20.04
C ASP A 43 7.81 0.85 18.65
N GLN A 44 7.35 2.08 18.58
CA GLN A 44 7.39 2.89 17.36
C GLN A 44 8.75 3.59 17.27
N LEU A 45 9.41 3.46 16.12
CA LEU A 45 10.60 4.24 15.79
C LEU A 45 10.19 5.63 15.29
N ASP A 46 11.00 6.64 15.58
CA ASP A 46 10.80 8.00 15.05
C ASP A 46 11.29 8.10 13.59
N SER A 47 10.74 7.25 12.72
CA SER A 47 10.99 7.24 11.28
C SER A 47 9.72 6.90 10.51
N MET A 48 9.53 7.58 9.38
CA MET A 48 8.48 7.28 8.41
C MET A 48 9.08 7.32 7.01
N GLU A 49 9.14 6.15 6.40
CA GLU A 49 9.89 6.01 5.17
C GLU A 49 9.05 6.54 4.01
N SER A 50 9.66 7.21 3.04
CA SER A 50 8.94 7.87 1.94
C SER A 50 8.06 6.91 1.14
N PHE A 51 8.48 5.65 1.03
CA PHE A 51 7.73 4.59 0.38
C PHE A 51 6.40 4.24 1.10
N TRP A 52 6.22 4.61 2.36
CA TRP A 52 4.91 4.51 3.02
C TRP A 52 3.84 5.27 2.23
N LEU A 53 4.17 6.49 1.81
CA LEU A 53 3.27 7.35 1.03
C LEU A 53 3.27 6.97 -0.45
N ALA A 54 4.46 6.76 -1.03
CA ALA A 54 4.58 6.50 -2.46
C ALA A 54 4.04 5.11 -2.83
N GLU A 55 4.33 4.08 -2.05
CA GLU A 55 3.99 2.70 -2.37
C GLU A 55 2.80 2.21 -1.56
N THR A 56 2.93 2.11 -0.24
CA THR A 56 2.00 1.34 0.58
C THR A 56 0.59 1.91 0.56
N LEU A 57 0.44 3.22 0.82
CA LEU A 57 -0.87 3.87 0.76
C LEU A 57 -1.44 3.90 -0.66
N LYS A 58 -0.59 4.05 -1.69
CA LYS A 58 -1.04 4.02 -3.09
C LYS A 58 -1.62 2.66 -3.45
N TYR A 59 -0.97 1.56 -3.06
CA TYR A 59 -1.49 0.22 -3.35
C TYR A 59 -2.77 -0.09 -2.58
N PHE A 60 -2.87 0.32 -1.31
CA PHE A 60 -4.13 0.23 -0.57
C PHE A 60 -5.24 1.05 -1.23
N TYR A 61 -4.93 2.23 -1.77
CA TYR A 61 -5.92 3.01 -2.49
C TYR A 61 -6.35 2.33 -3.80
N LEU A 62 -5.40 1.92 -4.64
CA LEU A 62 -5.66 1.36 -5.96
C LEU A 62 -6.40 0.01 -5.93
N VAL A 63 -6.26 -0.80 -4.88
CA VAL A 63 -6.97 -2.08 -4.77
C VAL A 63 -8.46 -1.90 -4.49
N PHE A 64 -8.87 -0.77 -3.91
CA PHE A 64 -10.28 -0.42 -3.67
C PHE A 64 -10.83 0.61 -4.69
N SER A 65 -10.00 1.06 -5.63
CA SER A 65 -10.38 2.04 -6.64
C SER A 65 -10.91 1.36 -7.90
N ASP A 66 -11.63 2.15 -8.71
CA ASP A 66 -12.09 1.76 -10.03
C ASP A 66 -10.94 1.32 -10.95
N TRP A 67 -11.25 0.47 -11.93
CA TRP A 67 -10.26 -0.17 -12.80
C TRP A 67 -9.60 0.81 -13.77
N GLU A 68 -10.35 1.83 -14.19
CA GLU A 68 -9.91 2.90 -15.08
C GLU A 68 -8.86 3.81 -14.41
N LEU A 69 -8.85 3.87 -13.07
CA LEU A 69 -7.86 4.65 -12.35
C LEU A 69 -6.51 3.92 -12.35
N CYS A 70 -5.51 4.44 -13.07
CA CYS A 70 -4.22 3.78 -13.26
C CYS A 70 -4.38 2.40 -13.91
N ASP A 71 -5.04 2.38 -15.07
CA ASP A 71 -5.18 1.20 -15.92
C ASP A 71 -3.80 0.60 -16.26
N LEU A 72 -3.65 -0.71 -16.07
CA LEU A 72 -2.40 -1.43 -16.32
C LEU A 72 -2.11 -1.64 -17.81
N ASP A 73 -3.11 -1.43 -18.67
CA ASP A 73 -2.91 -1.37 -20.12
C ASP A 73 -2.29 -0.04 -20.57
N GLU A 74 -2.41 1.03 -19.77
CA GLU A 74 -1.85 2.35 -20.07
C GLU A 74 -0.58 2.69 -19.25
N TRP A 75 -0.50 2.19 -18.02
CA TRP A 75 0.52 2.57 -17.04
C TRP A 75 1.33 1.37 -16.57
N VAL A 76 2.63 1.58 -16.41
CA VAL A 76 3.53 0.66 -15.67
C VAL A 76 3.98 1.37 -14.41
N LEU A 77 3.79 0.71 -13.27
CA LEU A 77 4.34 1.18 -12.00
C LEU A 77 5.80 0.74 -11.91
N ASN A 78 6.72 1.68 -11.67
CA ASN A 78 8.10 1.32 -11.36
C ASN A 78 8.20 0.69 -9.95
N THR A 79 9.41 0.32 -9.52
CA THR A 79 9.62 -0.30 -8.20
C THR A 79 9.33 0.61 -7.01
N GLU A 80 9.08 1.90 -7.23
CA GLU A 80 8.69 2.92 -6.22
C GLU A 80 7.22 3.35 -6.41
N ALA A 81 6.44 2.50 -7.08
CA ALA A 81 5.03 2.67 -7.41
C ALA A 81 4.71 3.96 -8.21
N HIS A 82 5.69 4.60 -8.83
CA HIS A 82 5.44 5.77 -9.67
C HIS A 82 4.87 5.32 -11.03
N PRO A 83 3.68 5.81 -11.44
CA PRO A 83 3.10 5.46 -12.71
C PRO A 83 3.87 6.13 -13.86
N LEU A 84 4.36 5.29 -14.76
CA LEU A 84 5.00 5.69 -16.00
C LEU A 84 4.09 5.27 -17.15
N ARG A 85 3.80 6.19 -18.06
CA ARG A 85 2.99 5.87 -19.23
C ARG A 85 3.75 4.86 -20.10
N ARG A 86 3.06 3.80 -20.52
CA ARG A 86 3.60 2.82 -21.46
C ARG A 86 3.91 3.48 -22.80
N ALA A 87 5.00 3.06 -23.43
CA ALA A 87 5.41 3.59 -24.72
C ALA A 87 4.48 3.13 -25.87
N ASP A 88 3.77 2.02 -25.66
CA ASP A 88 2.89 1.34 -26.61
C ASP A 88 1.38 1.55 -26.32
N ALA A 89 1.04 2.39 -25.34
CA ALA A 89 -0.35 2.72 -24.98
C ALA A 89 -0.99 3.79 -25.88
#